data_AF-A0A9Y4K4Q8-F1
#
_entry.id   AF-A0A9Y4K4Q8-F1
#
_cell.length_a   1.000
_cell.length_b   1.000
_cell.length_c   1.000
_cell.angle_alpha   90.00
_cell.angle_beta   90.00
_cell.angle_gamma   90.00
#
_symmetry.space_group_name_H-M   'P 1'
#
loop_
_entity.id
_entity.type
_entity.pdbx_description
1 polymer ?
#
loop_
_entity_poly.entity_id
_entity_poly.type
_entity_poly.pdbx_seq_one_letter_code
_entity_poly.pdbx_strand_id
1 'polypeptide(L)'
;MANERLRVLEDVEKEIASVLQCAGNIVLELSKDKTNASFLDRQLIQFQTSVNRVESELTSQIRYLTQVKRTTVVLVCERQQFQQQSCSA
;
A
#
# COMPACT_ATOMS: atom_id res chain seq x y z
N MET A 1 -12.76 9.35 9.11
CA MET A 1 -11.89 9.26 7.92
C MET A 1 -10.44 8.94 8.27
N ALA A 2 -9.76 9.66 9.18
CA ALA A 2 -8.37 9.32 9.57
C ALA A 2 -8.21 7.91 10.18
N ASN A 3 -9.12 7.50 11.08
CA ASN A 3 -9.10 6.16 11.68
C ASN A 3 -9.29 5.02 10.67
N GLU A 4 -10.07 5.24 9.61
CA GLU A 4 -10.26 4.22 8.56
C GLU A 4 -8.96 3.98 7.79
N ARG A 5 -8.18 5.05 7.55
CA ARG A 5 -6.88 4.96 6.87
C ARG A 5 -5.84 4.26 7.74
N LEU A 6 -5.84 4.52 9.05
CA LEU A 6 -4.98 3.80 9.99
C LEU A 6 -5.30 2.31 10.02
N ARG A 7 -6.58 1.94 10.07
CA ARG A 7 -7.01 0.54 10.03
C ARG A 7 -6.56 -0.18 8.76
N VAL A 8 -6.65 0.50 7.62
CA VAL A 8 -6.15 -0.04 6.34
C VAL A 8 -4.64 -0.27 6.38
N LEU A 9 -3.87 0.61 7.01
CA LEU A 9 -2.42 0.41 7.17
C LEU A 9 -2.10 -0.76 8.11
N GLU A 10 -2.85 -0.92 9.20
CA GLU A 10 -2.72 -2.10 10.08
C GLU A 10 -3.02 -3.41 9.34
N ASP A 11 -4.02 -3.39 8.45
CA ASP A 11 -4.34 -4.56 7.63
C ASP A 11 -3.24 -4.84 6.58
N VAL A 12 -2.59 -3.80 6.03
CA VAL A 12 -1.40 -3.95 5.19
C VAL A 12 -0.24 -4.55 5.98
N GLU A 13 0.00 -4.13 7.22
CA GLU A 13 1.04 -4.71 8.08
C GLU A 13 0.81 -6.20 8.34
N LYS A 14 -0.43 -6.61 8.59
CA LYS A 14 -0.79 -8.04 8.74
C LYS A 14 -0.54 -8.83 7.46
N GLU A 15 -0.87 -8.26 6.30
CA GLU A 15 -0.58 -8.90 5.01
C GLU A 15 0.92 -9.02 4.76
N ILE A 16 1.74 -8.04 5.15
CA ILE A 16 3.21 -8.14 5.07
C ILE A 16 3.72 -9.29 5.94
N ALA A 17 3.19 -9.45 7.16
CA ALA A 17 3.53 -10.60 8.00
C ALA A 17 3.16 -11.94 7.34
N SER A 18 2.01 -12.01 6.67
CA SER A 18 1.58 -13.18 5.89
C SER A 18 2.52 -13.48 4.72
N VAL A 19 2.99 -12.45 3.99
CA VAL A 19 3.99 -12.58 2.91
C VAL A 19 5.29 -13.20 3.44
N LEU A 20 5.80 -12.68 4.56
CA LEU A 20 7.03 -13.20 5.19
C LEU A 20 6.86 -14.65 5.64
N GLN A 21 5.71 -15.00 6.24
CA GLN A 21 5.42 -16.37 6.63
C GLN A 21 5.37 -17.30 5.42
N CYS A 22 4.73 -16.89 4.32
CA CYS A 22 4.66 -17.69 3.10
C CYS A 22 6.06 -17.93 2.51
N ALA A 23 6.88 -16.88 2.45
CA ALA A 23 8.26 -16.98 1.99
C ALA A 23 9.09 -17.93 2.87
N GLY A 24 8.97 -17.82 4.21
CA GLY A 24 9.63 -18.72 5.14
C GLY A 24 9.23 -20.18 4.94
N ASN A 25 7.94 -20.44 4.75
CA ASN A 25 7.42 -21.78 4.47
C ASN A 25 7.94 -22.34 3.14
N ILE A 26 8.04 -21.52 2.10
CA ILE A 26 8.59 -21.92 0.79
C ILE A 26 10.07 -22.30 0.94
N VAL A 27 10.88 -21.44 1.57
CA VAL A 27 12.31 -21.70 1.78
C VAL A 27 12.52 -22.97 2.62
N LEU A 28 11.74 -23.15 3.69
CA LEU A 28 11.82 -24.34 4.54
C LEU A 28 11.37 -25.62 3.81
N GLU A 29 10.38 -25.53 2.93
CA GLU A 29 9.97 -26.69 2.12
C GLU A 29 11.05 -27.07 1.11
N LEU A 30 11.69 -26.08 0.48
CA LEU A 30 12.78 -26.28 -0.47
C LEU A 30 14.05 -26.83 0.19
N SER A 31 14.22 -26.69 1.51
CA SER A 31 15.36 -27.26 2.24
C SER A 31 15.19 -28.74 2.58
N LYS A 32 14.05 -29.37 2.24
CA LYS A 32 13.80 -30.80 2.51
C LYS A 32 14.36 -31.66 1.37
N ASP A 33 14.80 -32.88 1.70
CA ASP A 33 15.26 -33.86 0.71
C ASP A 33 14.17 -34.24 -0.30
N LYS A 34 12.90 -34.19 0.11
CA LYS A 34 11.74 -34.42 -0.74
C LYS A 34 10.72 -33.29 -0.58
N THR A 35 10.66 -32.44 -1.59
CA THR A 35 9.76 -31.28 -1.62
C THR A 35 8.32 -31.68 -1.95
N ASN A 36 7.35 -31.10 -1.25
CA ASN A 36 5.94 -31.19 -1.59
C ASN A 36 5.53 -30.09 -2.58
N ALA A 37 5.48 -30.44 -3.87
CA ALA A 37 5.11 -29.52 -4.95
C ALA A 37 3.73 -28.88 -4.76
N SER A 38 2.73 -29.64 -4.28
CA SER A 38 1.37 -29.11 -4.06
C SER A 38 1.30 -28.09 -2.93
N PHE A 39 2.13 -28.25 -1.90
CA PHE A 39 2.23 -27.30 -0.80
C PHE A 39 2.96 -26.03 -1.27
N LEU A 40 4.08 -26.20 -1.98
CA LEU A 40 4.82 -25.08 -2.58
C LEU A 40 3.92 -24.22 -3.47
N ASP A 41 3.19 -24.84 -4.38
CA ASP A 41 2.30 -24.13 -5.32
C ASP A 41 1.24 -23.28 -4.58
N ARG A 42 0.61 -23.85 -3.55
CA ARG A 42 -0.34 -23.12 -2.69
C ARG A 42 0.31 -21.95 -1.97
N GLN A 43 1.47 -22.17 -1.36
CA GLN A 43 2.20 -21.11 -0.66
C GLN A 43 2.64 -20.01 -1.61
N LEU A 44 2.98 -20.35 -2.85
CA LEU A 44 3.43 -19.42 -3.88
C LEU A 44 2.27 -18.56 -4.41
N ILE A 45 1.10 -19.17 -4.63
CA ILE A 45 -0.14 -18.45 -4.97
C ILE A 45 -0.55 -17.50 -3.84
N GLN A 46 -0.49 -17.95 -2.58
CA GLN A 46 -0.80 -17.11 -1.43
C GLN A 46 0.19 -15.95 -1.31
N PHE A 47 1.50 -16.21 -1.47
CA PHE A 47 2.54 -15.19 -1.48
C PHE A 47 2.27 -14.12 -2.55
N GLN A 48 2.04 -14.53 -3.80
CA GLN A 48 1.74 -13.59 -4.90
C GLN A 48 0.48 -12.78 -4.64
N THR A 49 -0.57 -13.42 -4.13
CA THR A 49 -1.84 -12.75 -3.83
C THR A 49 -1.67 -11.68 -2.75
N SER A 50 -0.99 -12.00 -1.65
CA SER A 50 -0.74 -11.03 -0.57
C SER A 50 0.19 -9.91 -1.03
N VAL A 51 1.24 -10.19 -1.83
CA VAL A 51 2.11 -9.14 -2.39
C VAL A 51 1.33 -8.17 -3.27
N ASN A 52 0.51 -8.68 -4.20
CA ASN A 52 -0.32 -7.84 -5.07
C ASN A 52 -1.29 -6.96 -4.28
N ARG A 53 -1.85 -7.50 -3.18
CA ARG A 53 -2.76 -6.75 -2.30
C ARG A 53 -2.01 -5.62 -1.58
N VAL A 54 -0.84 -5.90 -1.00
CA VAL A 54 0.01 -4.90 -0.35
C VAL A 54 0.38 -3.78 -1.33
N GLU A 55 0.81 -4.13 -2.55
CA GLU A 55 1.19 -3.16 -3.57
C GLU A 55 0.02 -2.28 -4.00
N SER A 56 -1.15 -2.87 -4.27
CA SER A 56 -2.34 -2.15 -4.68
C SER A 56 -2.81 -1.15 -3.61
N GLU A 57 -2.85 -1.60 -2.36
CA GLU A 57 -3.31 -0.75 -1.25
C GLU A 57 -2.32 0.38 -0.98
N LEU A 58 -1.01 0.11 -0.92
CA LEU A 58 0.00 1.17 -0.78
C LEU A 58 -0.07 2.18 -1.93
N THR A 59 -0.27 1.71 -3.17
CA THR A 59 -0.43 2.58 -4.33
C THR A 59 -1.69 3.46 -4.23
N SER A 60 -2.79 2.92 -3.68
CA SER A 60 -4.01 3.69 -3.37
C SER A 60 -3.75 4.77 -2.32
N GLN A 61 -3.04 4.42 -1.24
CA GLN A 61 -2.67 5.36 -0.18
C GLN A 61 -1.79 6.51 -0.71
N ILE A 62 -0.78 6.19 -1.54
CA ILE A 62 0.10 7.17 -2.19
C ILE A 62 -0.70 8.10 -3.12
N ARG A 63 -1.61 7.54 -3.94
CA ARG A 63 -2.46 8.34 -4.84
C ARG A 63 -3.35 9.32 -4.09
N TYR A 64 -3.96 8.88 -2.99
CA TYR A 64 -4.76 9.75 -2.14
C TYR A 64 -3.93 10.88 -1.52
N LEU A 65 -2.75 10.57 -0.95
CA LEU A 65 -1.88 11.60 -0.39
C LEU A 65 -1.47 12.62 -1.47
N THR A 66 -1.19 12.16 -2.68
CA THR A 66 -0.88 13.03 -3.84
C THR A 66 -2.07 13.90 -4.23
N GLN A 67 -3.29 13.36 -4.20
CA GLN A 67 -4.51 14.10 -4.50
C GLN A 67 -4.81 15.17 -3.44
N VAL A 68 -4.74 14.81 -2.16
CA VAL A 68 -4.96 15.77 -1.06
C VAL A 68 -3.92 16.90 -1.12
N LYS A 69 -2.65 16.57 -1.37
CA LYS A 69 -1.57 17.56 -1.57
C LYS A 69 -1.88 18.49 -2.75
N ARG A 70 -2.32 17.95 -3.88
CA ARG A 70 -2.73 18.78 -5.05
C ARG A 70 -3.89 19.70 -4.73
N THR A 71 -4.94 19.22 -4.08
CA THR A 71 -6.10 20.04 -3.72
C THR A 71 -5.72 21.17 -2.76
N THR A 72 -4.85 20.93 -1.78
CA THR A 72 -4.36 22.00 -0.90
C THR A 72 -3.54 23.04 -1.65
N VAL A 73 -2.63 22.63 -2.54
CA VAL A 73 -1.78 23.56 -3.29
C VAL A 73 -2.61 24.44 -4.24
N VAL A 74 -3.61 23.89 -4.93
CA VAL A 74 -4.49 24.66 -5.82
C VAL A 74 -5.26 25.73 -5.03
N LEU A 75 -5.85 25.36 -3.88
CA LEU A 75 -6.59 26.29 -3.04
C LEU A 75 -5.71 27.40 -2.44
N VAL A 76 -4.45 27.07 -2.08
CA VAL A 76 -3.49 28.07 -1.60
C VAL A 76 -3.10 29.03 -2.73
N CYS A 77 -2.88 28.52 -3.95
CA CYS A 77 -2.53 29.33 -5.10
C CYS A 77 -3.68 30.26 -5.54
N GLU A 78 -4.92 29.76 -5.60
CA GLU A 78 -6.11 30.57 -5.91
C GLU A 78 -6.32 31.69 -4.88
N ARG A 79 -6.14 31.41 -3.59
CA ARG A 79 -6.21 32.45 -2.54
C ARG A 79 -5.14 33.53 -2.71
N GLN A 80 -3.91 33.15 -3.07
CA GLN A 80 -2.84 34.12 -3.30
C GLN A 80 -3.12 35.01 -4.51
N GLN A 81 -3.61 34.44 -5.61
CA GLN A 81 -3.97 35.23 -6.80
C GLN A 81 -5.12 36.21 -6.52
N PHE A 82 -6.13 35.82 -5.74
CA PHE A 82 -7.23 36.70 -5.37
C PHE A 82 -6.77 37.87 -4.47
N GLN A 83 -5.90 37.62 -3.48
CA GLN A 83 -5.32 38.70 -2.66
C GLN A 83 -4.47 39.69 -3.49
N GLN A 84 -3.74 39.19 -4.49
CA GLN A 84 -2.86 40.03 -5.30
C GLN A 84 -3.64 40.94 -6.26
N GLN A 85 -4.80 40.49 -6.75
CA GLN A 85 -5.72 41.31 -7.53
C GLN A 85 -6.44 42.36 -6.67
N SER A 86 -6.77 42.06 -5.41
CA SER A 86 -7.40 43.04 -4.49
C SER A 86 -6.46 44.12 -3.98
N CYS A 87 -5.13 43.90 -3.97
CA CYS A 87 -4.15 44.95 -3.59
C CYS A 87 -3.70 45.83 -4.78
N SER A 88 -4.07 45.47 -6.01
CA SER A 88 -3.69 46.21 -7.23
C SER A 88 -4.83 47.08 -7.78
N ALA A 89 -5.97 47.13 -7.09
CA ALA A 89 -7.13 47.98 -7.38
C ALA A 89 -7.28 49.03 -6.28
#